data_AF-A0A838PBJ0-F1
#
_entry.id   AF-A0A838PBJ0-F1
#
_cell.length_a   1.000
_cell.length_b   1.000
_cell.length_c   1.000
_cell.angle_alpha   90.00
_cell.angle_beta   90.00
_cell.angle_gamma   90.00
#
_symmetry.space_group_name_H-M   'P 1'
#
loop_
_entity.id
_entity.type
_entity.pdbx_description
1 polymer ?
#
loop_
_entity_poly.entity_id
_entity_poly.type
_entity_poly.pdbx_seq_one_letter_code
_entity_poly.pdbx_strand_id
1 'polypeptide(L)'
;MNDQPSALADWTPEQISLGKRWVETWHLAAADLERMRRKEIRELDTYRTIRLLCGSADYTHPPYAPKPWSGLVEQQRWFKKAAGRE
;
A
#
# COMPACT_ATOMS: atom_id res chain seq x y z
N MET A 1 -13.52 22.92 26.43
CA MET A 1 -13.79 22.87 24.98
C MET A 1 -12.64 23.62 24.33
N ASN A 2 -11.81 22.97 23.50
CA ASN A 2 -10.68 23.66 22.89
C ASN A 2 -11.20 24.64 21.83
N ASP A 3 -11.10 25.93 22.10
CA ASP A 3 -11.42 27.05 21.19
C ASP A 3 -10.31 27.23 20.13
N GLN A 4 -9.85 26.13 19.55
CA GLN A 4 -8.92 26.20 18.44
C GLN A 4 -9.70 26.62 17.19
N PRO A 5 -9.27 27.68 16.49
CA PRO A 5 -9.90 28.07 15.23
C PRO A 5 -9.84 26.91 14.23
N SER A 6 -10.87 26.82 13.38
CA SER A 6 -10.92 25.82 12.30
C SER A 6 -9.64 25.88 11.48
N ALA A 7 -9.11 24.71 11.07
CA ALA A 7 -7.98 24.64 10.13
C ALA A 7 -8.26 25.32 8.77
N LEU A 8 -9.53 25.66 8.50
CA LEU A 8 -9.99 26.36 7.31
C LEU A 8 -10.45 27.80 7.62
N ALA A 9 -10.12 28.36 8.79
CA ALA A 9 -10.57 29.70 9.20
C ALA A 9 -10.15 30.80 8.21
N ASP A 10 -8.99 30.65 7.58
CA ASP A 10 -8.45 31.61 6.61
C ASP A 10 -8.88 31.31 5.16
N TRP A 11 -9.77 30.34 4.94
CA TRP A 11 -10.19 29.94 3.59
C TRP A 11 -11.41 30.71 3.12
N THR A 12 -11.40 31.12 1.85
CA THR A 12 -12.58 31.71 1.21
C THR A 12 -13.67 30.66 0.97
N PRO A 13 -14.95 31.06 0.83
CA PRO A 13 -16.03 30.13 0.49
C PRO A 13 -15.75 29.32 -0.79
N GLU A 14 -15.11 29.93 -1.78
CA GLU A 14 -14.74 29.29 -3.04
C GLU A 14 -13.67 28.22 -2.83
N GLN A 15 -12.68 28.48 -1.97
CA GLN A 15 -11.65 27.50 -1.60
C GLN A 15 -12.26 26.33 -0.84
N ILE A 16 -13.20 26.58 0.08
CA ILE A 16 -13.93 25.52 0.80
C ILE A 16 -14.74 24.68 -0.19
N SER A 17 -15.44 25.32 -1.13
CA SER A 17 -16.21 24.62 -2.18
C SER A 17 -15.32 23.76 -3.07
N LEU A 18 -14.17 24.29 -3.50
CA LEU A 18 -13.17 23.54 -4.26
C LEU A 18 -12.61 22.35 -3.46
N GLY A 19 -12.30 22.55 -2.18
CA GLY A 19 -11.83 21.48 -1.29
C GLY A 19 -12.85 20.35 -1.16
N LYS A 20 -14.14 20.69 -0.99
CA LYS A 20 -15.22 19.69 -0.96
C LYS A 20 -15.31 18.89 -2.25
N ARG A 21 -15.18 19.54 -3.41
CA ARG A 21 -15.16 18.83 -4.71
C ARG A 21 -13.99 17.88 -4.84
N TRP A 22 -12.80 18.25 -4.35
CA TRP A 22 -11.65 17.36 -4.35
C TRP A 22 -11.83 16.16 -3.44
N VAL A 23 -12.36 16.37 -2.23
CA VAL A 23 -12.69 15.28 -1.31
C VAL A 23 -13.65 14.29 -1.96
N GLU A 24 -14.72 14.79 -2.59
CA GLU A 24 -15.67 13.95 -3.32
C GLU A 24 -15.01 13.21 -4.49
N THR A 25 -14.17 13.89 -5.26
CA THR A 25 -13.43 13.30 -6.37
C THR A 25 -12.56 12.13 -5.89
N TRP A 26 -11.84 12.30 -4.78
CA TRP A 26 -11.04 11.24 -4.17
C TRP A 26 -11.90 10.11 -3.63
N HIS A 27 -13.04 10.43 -3.03
CA HIS A 27 -13.98 9.43 -2.53
C HIS A 27 -14.50 8.53 -3.66
N LEU A 28 -14.92 9.13 -4.78
CA LEU A 28 -15.39 8.43 -5.96
C LEU A 28 -14.28 7.58 -6.61
N ALA A 29 -13.04 8.11 -6.68
CA ALA A 29 -11.91 7.41 -7.26
C ALA A 29 -11.36 6.28 -6.38
N ALA A 30 -11.65 6.28 -5.07
CA ALA A 30 -11.00 5.39 -4.10
C ALA A 30 -11.18 3.90 -4.43
N ALA A 31 -12.39 3.48 -4.82
CA ALA A 31 -12.68 2.09 -5.14
C ALA A 31 -11.88 1.59 -6.37
N ASP A 32 -11.78 2.43 -7.40
CA ASP A 32 -11.02 2.13 -8.60
C ASP A 32 -9.51 2.12 -8.36
N LEU A 33 -9.01 3.07 -7.56
CA LEU A 33 -7.61 3.10 -7.15
C LEU A 33 -7.24 1.86 -6.33
N GLU A 34 -8.10 1.40 -5.44
CA GLU A 34 -7.85 0.19 -4.67
C GLU A 34 -7.87 -1.06 -5.56
N ARG A 35 -8.79 -1.12 -6.54
CA ARG A 35 -8.81 -2.19 -7.54
C ARG A 35 -7.52 -2.21 -8.37
N MET A 36 -7.06 -1.05 -8.84
CA MET A 36 -5.81 -0.91 -9.58
C MET A 36 -4.61 -1.32 -8.73
N ARG A 37 -4.49 -0.78 -7.51
CA ARG A 37 -3.44 -1.14 -6.54
C ARG A 37 -3.35 -2.64 -6.32
N ARG A 38 -4.48 -3.33 -6.10
CA ARG A 38 -4.50 -4.79 -5.90
C ARG A 38 -4.02 -5.55 -7.11
N LYS A 39 -4.41 -5.11 -8.31
CA LYS A 39 -3.96 -5.72 -9.57
C LYS A 39 -2.45 -5.54 -9.73
N GLU A 40 -1.97 -4.30 -9.59
CA GLU A 40 -0.56 -3.97 -9.74
C GLU A 40 0.33 -4.73 -8.74
N ILE A 41 -0.08 -4.83 -7.46
CA ILE A 41 0.68 -5.61 -6.46
C ILE A 41 0.77 -7.09 -6.84
N ARG A 42 -0.29 -7.68 -7.39
CA ARG A 42 -0.29 -9.11 -7.79
C ARG A 42 0.56 -9.35 -9.04
N GLU A 43 0.59 -8.41 -9.95
CA GLU A 43 1.33 -8.49 -11.21
C GLU A 43 2.78 -7.97 -11.08
N LEU A 44 3.14 -7.40 -9.92
CA LEU A 44 4.46 -6.83 -9.67
C LEU A 44 5.55 -7.91 -9.66
N ASP A 45 6.50 -7.77 -10.57
CA ASP A 45 7.78 -8.49 -10.47
C ASP A 45 8.56 -7.96 -9.26
N THR A 46 8.49 -8.72 -8.17
CA THR A 46 9.11 -8.35 -6.90
C THR A 46 10.63 -8.29 -7.02
N TYR A 47 11.25 -9.20 -7.76
CA TYR A 47 12.72 -9.24 -7.92
C TYR A 47 13.23 -8.06 -8.73
N ARG A 48 12.53 -7.72 -9.82
CA ARG A 48 12.86 -6.52 -10.60
C ARG A 48 12.71 -5.25 -9.77
N THR A 49 11.65 -5.16 -8.97
CA THR A 49 11.39 -4.00 -8.10
C THR A 49 12.49 -3.83 -7.05
N ILE A 50 12.86 -4.91 -6.35
CA ILE A 50 13.93 -4.88 -5.36
C ILE A 50 15.25 -4.48 -6.04
N ARG A 51 15.55 -5.01 -7.23
CA ARG A 51 16.75 -4.63 -7.99
C ARG A 51 16.81 -3.14 -8.33
N LEU A 52 15.68 -2.52 -8.65
CA LEU A 52 15.61 -1.08 -8.92
C LEU A 52 15.86 -0.23 -7.66
N LEU A 53 15.39 -0.69 -6.49
CA LEU A 53 15.48 0.06 -5.24
C LEU A 53 16.80 -0.16 -4.49
N CYS A 54 17.34 -1.37 -4.54
CA CYS A 54 18.46 -1.80 -3.70
C CYS A 54 19.75 -2.06 -4.49
N GLY A 55 19.71 -1.87 -5.82
CA GLY A 55 20.81 -2.21 -6.72
C GLY A 55 20.76 -3.67 -7.20
N SER A 56 21.66 -4.01 -8.13
CA SER A 56 21.70 -5.37 -8.70
C SER A 56 22.25 -6.39 -7.69
N ALA A 57 21.41 -7.37 -7.33
CA ALA A 57 21.81 -8.60 -6.67
C ALA A 57 21.10 -9.79 -7.31
N ASP A 58 21.68 -10.98 -7.18
CA ASP A 58 21.04 -12.22 -7.59
C ASP A 58 20.27 -12.81 -6.41
N TYR A 59 18.95 -12.62 -6.43
CA TYR A 59 18.03 -13.11 -5.38
C TYR A 59 17.67 -14.60 -5.55
N THR A 60 18.26 -15.30 -6.51
CA THR A 60 18.13 -16.75 -6.67
C THR A 60 19.28 -17.52 -6.02
N HIS A 61 20.38 -16.83 -5.66
CA HIS A 61 21.55 -17.44 -5.03
C HIS A 61 21.85 -16.87 -3.63
N PRO A 62 22.49 -17.66 -2.75
CA PRO A 62 22.98 -17.16 -1.46
C PRO A 62 23.95 -15.96 -1.63
N PRO A 63 23.97 -15.00 -0.70
CA PRO A 63 23.21 -14.95 0.56
C PRO A 63 21.78 -14.37 0.44
N TYR A 64 21.34 -13.96 -0.75
CA TYR A 64 20.10 -13.21 -0.94
C TYR A 64 18.87 -14.09 -1.24
N ALA A 65 19.08 -15.35 -1.61
CA ALA A 65 18.01 -16.30 -1.85
C ALA A 65 17.11 -16.47 -0.61
N PRO A 66 15.77 -16.36 -0.76
CA PRO A 66 14.85 -16.54 0.35
C PRO A 66 14.96 -17.96 0.89
N LYS A 67 15.20 -18.08 2.20
CA LYS A 67 15.29 -19.39 2.85
C LYS A 67 13.89 -20.00 3.02
N PRO A 68 13.74 -21.32 2.85
CA PRO A 68 12.45 -22.01 3.02
C PRO A 68 11.95 -22.05 4.47
N TRP A 69 12.75 -21.52 5.40
CA TRP A 69 12.49 -21.39 6.83
C TRP A 69 12.63 -19.93 7.32
N SER A 70 12.50 -18.94 6.44
CA SER A 70 12.37 -17.56 6.90
C SER A 70 11.10 -17.39 7.75
N GLY A 71 11.15 -16.51 8.75
CA GLY A 71 9.98 -16.25 9.62
C GLY A 71 8.72 -15.86 8.83
N LEU A 72 8.88 -15.22 7.67
CA LEU A 72 7.77 -14.84 6.79
C LEU A 72 7.13 -16.07 6.11
N VAL A 73 7.93 -17.02 5.63
CA VAL A 73 7.43 -18.29 5.05
C VAL A 73 6.72 -19.12 6.12
N GLU A 74 7.27 -19.14 7.33
CA GLU A 74 6.67 -19.87 8.46
C GLU A 74 5.36 -19.21 8.91
N GLN A 75 5.30 -17.89 9.01
CA GLN A 75 4.07 -17.15 9.31
C GLN A 75 2.98 -17.41 8.25
N GLN A 76 3.33 -17.44 6.96
CA GLN A 76 2.39 -17.78 5.89
C GLN A 76 1.83 -19.20 6.03
N ARG A 77 2.65 -20.19 6.41
CA ARG A 77 2.18 -21.55 6.69
C ARG A 77 1.18 -21.55 7.84
N TRP A 78 1.51 -20.91 8.96
CA TRP A 78 0.61 -20.83 10.11
C TRP A 78 -0.73 -20.14 9.80
N PHE A 79 -0.72 -19.07 8.99
CA PHE A 79 -1.96 -18.43 8.57
C PHE A 79 -2.79 -19.29 7.63
N LYS A 80 -2.16 -20.03 6.72
CA LYS A 80 -2.85 -20.98 5.84
C LYS A 80 -3.52 -22.09 6.65
N LYS A 81 -2.83 -22.61 7.66
CA LYS A 81 -3.36 -23.57 8.64
C LYS A 81 -4.56 -23.01 9.42
N ALA A 82 -4.41 -21.83 10.01
CA ALA A 82 -5.47 -21.18 10.79
C ALA A 82 -6.72 -20.86 9.95
N ALA A 83 -6.54 -20.60 8.65
CA ALA A 83 -7.62 -20.37 7.71
C ALA A 83 -8.27 -21.66 7.15
N GLY A 84 -7.80 -22.85 7.54
CA GLY A 84 -8.30 -24.14 7.04
C GLY A 84 -8.01 -24.39 5.56
N ARG A 85 -6.91 -23.83 5.04
CA ARG A 85 -6.54 -23.89 3.61
C ARG A 85 -5.36 -24.81 3.32
N GLU A 86 -4.87 -25.56 4.32
CA GLU A 86 -3.78 -26.53 4.18
C GLU A 86 -4.22 -27.80 3.45
#